data_AF-A0A1Q3D1W7-F1
#
_entry.id   AF-A0A1Q3D1W7-F1
#
_cell.length_a   1.000
_cell.length_b   1.000
_cell.length_c   1.000
_cell.angle_alpha   90.00
_cell.angle_beta   90.00
_cell.angle_gamma   90.00
#
_symmetry.space_group_name_H-M   'P 1'
#
loop_
_entity.id
_entity.type
_entity.pdbx_description
1 polymer ?
#
loop_
_entity_poly.entity_id
_entity_poly.type
_entity_poly.pdbx_seq_one_letter_code
_entity_poly.pdbx_strand_id
1 'polypeptide(L)'
;LKGLNYLSKGLVWKLGNSQSIKVWTDNWIGDGLLANLIVDPIAEKGSDLRVADLLDDNRRWDFSGVSTSISMSIIAKIRAETVPLNSSIMDVLRWKGLANGVFSTKSAYNLLQTSKASHEDSWPLLWRVKFPHKLKLILWLTTHNRLLPNEVRLHCQLTDDAHCRRCLAPLEDCIHIFMDCDHAREV
;
A
#
# COMPACT_ATOMS: atom_id res chain seq x y z
N LEU A 1 -3.33 10.05 -8.71
CA LEU A 1 -2.50 8.87 -9.10
C LEU A 1 -2.47 7.83 -7.96
N LYS A 2 -3.49 6.97 -7.84
CA LYS A 2 -3.57 5.95 -6.76
C LYS A 2 -2.41 4.94 -6.79
N GLY A 3 -1.86 4.64 -7.99
CA GLY A 3 -0.76 3.69 -8.17
C GLY A 3 0.56 4.08 -7.49
N LEU A 4 0.89 5.37 -7.41
CA LEU A 4 2.14 5.84 -6.78
C LEU A 4 2.19 5.52 -5.28
N ASN A 5 1.07 5.69 -4.58
CA ASN A 5 0.96 5.39 -3.15
C ASN A 5 1.11 3.89 -2.85
N TYR A 6 0.86 3.02 -3.84
CA TYR A 6 1.06 1.58 -3.71
C TYR A 6 2.49 1.18 -4.01
N LEU A 7 3.12 1.84 -5.00
CA LEU A 7 4.53 1.63 -5.32
C LEU A 7 5.43 2.06 -4.17
N SER A 8 5.13 3.20 -3.51
CA SER A 8 5.91 3.69 -2.37
C SER A 8 6.00 2.66 -1.23
N LYS A 9 4.96 1.84 -1.01
CA LYS A 9 4.98 0.77 0.01
C LYS A 9 6.02 -0.33 -0.27
N GLY A 10 6.35 -0.55 -1.54
CA GLY A 10 7.32 -1.56 -1.95
C GLY A 10 8.73 -1.01 -2.17
N LEU A 11 8.91 0.30 -2.08
CA LEU A 11 10.21 0.95 -2.23
C LEU A 11 10.90 1.05 -0.85
N VAL A 12 12.16 0.64 -0.82
CA VAL A 12 13.03 0.65 0.37
C VAL A 12 14.39 1.20 -0.03
N TRP A 13 14.92 2.13 0.74
CA TRP A 13 16.26 2.65 0.56
C TRP A 13 17.31 1.62 0.99
N LYS A 14 18.35 1.49 0.19
CA LYS A 14 19.55 0.74 0.55
C LYS A 14 20.67 1.72 0.88
N LEU A 15 21.24 1.57 2.07
CA LEU A 15 22.27 2.45 2.59
C LEU A 15 23.53 2.38 1.72
N GLY A 16 23.97 3.55 1.26
CA GLY A 16 25.20 3.79 0.53
C GLY A 16 26.09 4.75 1.33
N ASN A 17 25.98 6.05 1.07
CA ASN A 17 26.68 7.10 1.82
C ASN A 17 25.81 7.66 2.95
N SER A 18 24.53 7.26 3.00
CA SER A 18 23.53 7.61 4.01
C SER A 18 23.24 9.11 4.10
N GLN A 19 23.70 9.89 3.12
CA GLN A 19 23.57 11.35 3.15
C GLN A 19 22.19 11.78 2.67
N SER A 20 21.52 11.05 1.78
CA SER A 20 20.25 11.49 1.20
C SER A 20 19.02 10.95 1.92
N ILE A 21 19.21 10.01 2.85
CA ILE A 21 18.13 9.28 3.50
C ILE A 21 17.78 9.94 4.84
N LYS A 22 16.52 10.34 5.00
CA LYS A 22 15.99 10.85 6.26
C LYS A 22 15.63 9.72 7.20
N VAL A 23 16.02 9.83 8.47
CA VAL A 23 15.80 8.78 9.47
C VAL A 23 14.31 8.47 9.62
N TRP A 24 13.46 9.49 9.74
CA TRP A 24 12.07 9.31 10.15
C TRP A 24 11.09 9.10 9.00
N THR A 25 11.34 9.73 7.86
CA THR A 25 10.38 9.87 6.75
C THR A 25 10.71 9.03 5.53
N ASP A 26 11.89 8.41 5.49
CA ASP A 26 12.25 7.42 4.48
C ASP A 26 12.14 5.99 5.03
N ASN A 27 11.76 5.06 4.17
CA ASN A 27 11.73 3.63 4.50
C ASN A 27 13.08 3.00 4.13
N TRP A 28 13.99 2.87 5.10
CA TRP A 28 15.34 2.31 4.89
C TRP A 28 15.64 1.05 5.71
N ILE A 29 14.76 0.70 6.64
CA ILE A 29 14.77 -0.54 7.45
C ILE A 29 13.78 -1.60 6.94
N GLY A 30 13.07 -1.34 5.84
CA GLY A 30 12.14 -2.28 5.21
C GLY A 30 10.76 -2.42 5.87
N ASP A 31 10.63 -2.02 7.14
CA ASP A 31 9.41 -2.09 7.96
C ASP A 31 8.52 -0.83 7.88
N GLY A 32 8.80 0.08 6.95
CA GLY A 32 8.06 1.33 6.78
C GLY A 32 8.80 2.51 7.40
N LEU A 33 8.05 3.58 7.69
CA LEU A 33 8.62 4.81 8.24
C LEU A 33 8.92 4.63 9.73
N LEU A 34 10.15 4.94 10.15
CA LEU A 34 10.51 4.91 11.57
C LEU A 34 9.60 5.80 12.43
N ALA A 35 9.13 6.92 11.87
CA ALA A 35 8.15 7.81 12.53
C ALA A 35 6.87 7.09 12.97
N ASN A 36 6.46 6.02 12.27
CA ASN A 36 5.26 5.25 12.61
C ASN A 36 5.54 4.13 13.63
N LEU A 37 6.80 3.85 13.92
CA LEU A 37 7.22 2.76 14.81
C LEU A 37 7.56 3.26 16.22
N ILE A 38 7.83 4.55 16.36
CA ILE A 38 8.06 5.20 17.66
C ILE A 38 6.74 5.67 18.27
N VAL A 39 6.67 5.65 19.60
CA VAL A 39 5.49 6.13 20.36
C VAL A 39 5.63 7.61 20.69
N ASP A 40 6.86 8.07 20.92
CA ASP A 40 7.15 9.43 21.36
C ASP A 40 7.16 10.42 20.18
N PRO A 41 6.74 11.68 20.41
CA PRO A 41 6.82 12.73 19.39
C PRO A 41 8.26 12.95 18.93
N ILE A 42 8.47 13.05 17.61
CA ILE A 42 9.75 13.46 17.04
C ILE A 42 9.97 14.92 17.44
N ALA A 43 11.07 15.20 18.14
CA ALA A 43 11.42 16.57 18.49
C ALA A 43 11.67 17.38 17.20
N GLU A 44 11.21 18.64 17.13
CA GLU A 44 11.39 19.49 15.93
C GLU A 44 12.84 19.54 15.46
N LYS A 45 13.79 19.61 16.41
CA LYS A 45 15.25 19.59 16.13
C LYS A 45 15.75 18.29 15.49
N GLY A 46 15.04 17.18 15.65
CA GLY A 46 15.39 15.88 15.08
C GLY A 46 14.65 15.55 13.78
N SER A 47 13.70 16.38 13.34
CA SER A 47 12.81 16.06 12.22
C SER A 47 13.53 15.89 10.87
N ASP A 48 14.64 16.58 10.65
CA ASP A 48 15.46 16.52 9.43
C ASP A 48 16.73 15.66 9.56
N LEU A 49 16.82 14.85 10.62
CA LEU A 49 17.94 13.95 10.87
C LEU A 49 18.16 12.98 9.70
N ARG A 50 19.39 12.86 9.22
CA ARG A 50 19.81 11.94 8.16
C ARG A 50 20.44 10.69 8.76
N VAL A 51 20.40 9.59 8.01
CA VAL A 51 21.01 8.33 8.47
C VAL A 51 22.52 8.48 8.67
N ALA A 52 23.18 9.35 7.89
CA ALA A 52 24.59 9.70 8.09
C ALA A 52 24.86 10.35 9.47
N ASP A 53 23.90 11.06 10.06
CA ASP A 53 24.05 11.68 11.38
C ASP A 53 23.99 10.67 12.53
N LEU A 54 23.57 9.43 12.24
CA LEU A 54 23.57 8.29 13.16
C LEU A 54 24.85 7.45 13.05
N LEU A 55 25.84 7.91 12.29
CA LEU A 55 27.09 7.19 12.04
C LEU A 55 28.29 7.99 12.56
N ASP A 56 29.20 7.32 13.26
CA ASP A 56 30.49 7.90 13.65
C ASP A 56 31.44 7.99 12.44
N ASP A 57 32.64 8.54 12.66
CA ASP A 57 33.69 8.66 11.64
C ASP A 57 34.13 7.29 11.08
N ASN A 58 33.96 6.22 11.86
CA ASN A 58 34.23 4.84 11.46
C ASN A 58 33.01 4.14 10.84
N ARG A 59 31.94 4.88 10.58
CA ARG A 59 30.65 4.40 10.04
C ARG A 59 29.96 3.35 10.91
N ARG A 60 30.13 3.45 12.23
CA ARG A 60 29.42 2.66 13.23
C ARG A 60 28.23 3.44 13.75
N TRP A 61 27.16 2.73 14.08
CA TRP A 61 25.95 3.34 14.62
C TRP A 61 26.20 4.03 15.96
N ASP A 62 26.04 5.34 15.99
CA ASP A 62 26.02 6.16 17.19
C ASP A 62 24.67 6.87 17.33
N PHE A 63 24.03 6.67 18.49
CA PHE A 63 22.72 7.27 18.81
C PHE A 63 22.83 8.34 19.91
N SER A 64 24.05 8.67 20.36
CA SER A 64 24.29 9.62 21.45
C SER A 64 23.72 11.02 21.19
N GLY A 65 23.67 11.43 19.92
CA GLY A 65 23.14 12.72 19.48
C GLY A 65 21.62 12.75 19.24
N VAL A 66 20.91 11.63 19.40
CA VAL A 66 19.48 11.54 19.11
C VAL A 66 18.68 11.94 20.35
N SER A 67 17.97 13.07 20.27
CA SER A 67 17.11 13.56 21.37
C SER A 67 15.79 12.81 21.52
N THR A 68 15.34 12.12 20.46
CA THR A 68 14.12 11.29 20.48
C THR A 68 14.43 9.91 21.06
N SER A 69 13.60 9.47 22.02
CA SER A 69 13.68 8.14 22.60
C SER A 69 13.33 7.07 21.55
N ILE A 70 14.28 6.17 21.27
CA ILE A 70 14.10 5.03 20.37
C ILE A 70 14.13 3.76 21.20
N SER A 71 13.13 2.88 21.03
CA SER A 71 13.08 1.61 21.75
C SER A 71 14.24 0.68 21.36
N MET A 72 14.70 -0.13 22.31
CA MET A 72 15.81 -1.07 22.09
C MET A 72 15.54 -2.06 20.94
N SER A 73 14.27 -2.42 20.70
CA SER A 73 13.89 -3.29 19.59
C SER A 73 14.12 -2.62 18.23
N ILE A 74 13.86 -1.32 18.11
CA ILE A 74 14.12 -0.55 16.89
C ILE A 74 15.63 -0.32 16.72
N ILE A 75 16.35 0.00 17.79
CA ILE A 75 17.83 0.14 17.75
C ILE A 75 18.47 -1.17 17.26
N ALA A 76 18.01 -2.32 17.74
CA ALA A 76 18.52 -3.62 17.29
C ALA A 76 18.29 -3.84 15.79
N LYS A 77 17.13 -3.42 15.25
CA LYS A 77 16.85 -3.47 13.81
C LYS A 77 17.76 -2.55 13.02
N ILE A 78 17.93 -1.30 13.46
CA ILE A 78 18.83 -0.34 12.81
C ILE A 78 20.26 -0.88 12.77
N ARG A 79 20.73 -1.45 13.88
CA ARG A 79 22.08 -2.04 13.96
C ARG A 79 22.27 -3.26 13.05
N ALA A 80 21.20 -3.94 12.66
CA ALA A 80 21.26 -5.05 11.71
C ALA A 80 21.40 -4.58 10.26
N GLU A 81 21.13 -3.31 9.95
CA GLU A 81 21.29 -2.77 8.60
C GLU A 81 22.77 -2.63 8.21
N THR A 82 23.08 -3.04 6.98
CA THR A 82 24.45 -3.01 6.46
C THR A 82 24.77 -1.65 5.88
N VAL A 83 25.75 -0.95 6.46
CA VAL A 83 26.31 0.29 5.93
C VAL A 83 27.66 -0.03 5.25
N PRO A 84 27.82 0.23 3.95
CA PRO A 84 29.11 0.05 3.29
C PRO A 84 30.17 0.96 3.92
N LEU A 85 31.40 0.49 4.10
CA LEU A 85 32.48 1.35 4.61
C LEU A 85 32.87 2.43 3.57
N ASN A 86 32.83 2.08 2.29
CA ASN A 86 33.12 3.00 1.19
C ASN A 86 32.04 4.07 1.04
N SER A 87 32.38 5.34 1.29
CA SER A 87 31.49 6.50 1.19
C SER A 87 31.21 6.98 -0.23
N SER A 88 31.93 6.45 -1.23
CA SER A 88 31.63 6.73 -2.64
C SER A 88 30.42 5.95 -3.17
N ILE A 89 29.92 4.96 -2.43
CA ILE A 89 28.72 4.21 -2.81
C ILE A 89 27.51 5.09 -2.51
N MET A 90 26.74 5.42 -3.54
CA MET A 90 25.52 6.24 -3.38
C MET A 90 24.36 5.44 -2.80
N ASP A 91 23.46 6.15 -2.12
CA ASP A 91 22.17 5.60 -1.68
C ASP A 91 21.33 5.18 -2.89
N VAL A 92 20.68 4.02 -2.82
CA VAL A 92 19.88 3.49 -3.95
C VAL A 92 18.53 3.00 -3.46
N LEU A 93 17.48 3.36 -4.18
CA LEU A 93 16.13 2.84 -3.95
C LEU A 93 15.98 1.43 -4.54
N ARG A 94 15.48 0.49 -3.75
CA ARG A 94 15.26 -0.90 -4.13
C ARG A 94 13.82 -1.31 -3.96
N TRP A 95 13.42 -2.32 -4.74
CA TRP A 95 12.11 -2.94 -4.63
C TRP A 95 12.12 -4.13 -3.66
N LYS A 96 11.32 -4.09 -2.60
CA LYS A 96 11.29 -5.15 -1.57
C LYS A 96 10.52 -6.41 -1.97
N GLY A 97 9.73 -6.34 -3.04
CA GLY A 97 8.92 -7.49 -3.47
C GLY A 97 9.72 -8.62 -4.11
N LEU A 98 11.03 -8.43 -4.36
CA LEU A 98 11.95 -9.46 -4.83
C LEU A 98 13.30 -9.30 -4.14
N ALA A 99 13.95 -10.42 -3.79
CA ALA A 99 15.24 -10.41 -3.10
C ALA A 99 16.38 -9.72 -3.88
N ASN A 100 16.30 -9.71 -5.22
CA ASN A 100 17.26 -9.02 -6.07
C ASN A 100 17.06 -7.49 -6.11
N GLY A 101 16.02 -6.96 -5.47
CA GLY A 101 15.73 -5.53 -5.44
C GLY A 101 15.15 -4.94 -6.74
N VAL A 102 14.89 -5.77 -7.75
CA VAL A 102 14.44 -5.33 -9.08
C VAL A 102 12.93 -5.22 -9.10
N PHE A 103 12.43 -4.09 -9.61
CA PHE A 103 11.00 -3.90 -9.79
C PHE A 103 10.47 -4.77 -10.93
N SER A 104 9.33 -5.42 -10.70
CA SER A 104 8.50 -5.99 -11.76
C SER A 104 7.03 -5.78 -11.45
N THR A 105 6.22 -5.60 -12.50
CA THR A 105 4.76 -5.49 -12.39
C THR A 105 4.16 -6.70 -11.66
N LYS A 106 4.66 -7.90 -11.93
CA LYS A 106 4.28 -9.14 -11.24
C LYS A 106 4.51 -9.06 -9.73
N SER A 107 5.72 -8.69 -9.31
CA SER A 107 6.03 -8.57 -7.88
C SER A 107 5.26 -7.46 -7.17
N ALA A 108 4.97 -6.35 -7.87
CA ALA A 108 4.10 -5.29 -7.36
C ALA A 108 2.68 -5.79 -7.13
N TYR A 109 2.11 -6.53 -8.10
CA TYR A 109 0.78 -7.08 -7.97
C TYR A 109 0.67 -8.11 -6.84
N ASN A 110 1.69 -8.97 -6.67
CA ASN A 110 1.74 -9.93 -5.57
C ASN A 110 1.74 -9.24 -4.21
N LEU A 111 2.59 -8.22 -4.03
CA LEU A 111 2.66 -7.43 -2.80
C LEU A 111 1.30 -6.78 -2.46
N LEU A 112 0.56 -6.33 -3.48
CA LEU A 112 -0.78 -5.76 -3.32
C LEU A 112 -1.85 -6.79 -2.97
N GLN A 113 -1.78 -8.00 -3.52
CA GLN A 113 -2.70 -9.08 -3.19
C GLN A 113 -2.55 -9.56 -1.75
N THR A 114 -1.32 -9.72 -1.26
CA THR A 114 -1.08 -10.15 0.14
C THR A 114 -1.67 -9.17 1.14
N SER A 115 -1.69 -7.86 0.84
CA SER A 115 -2.31 -6.84 1.69
C SER A 115 -3.85 -6.87 1.73
N LYS A 116 -4.48 -7.60 0.79
CA LYS A 116 -5.95 -7.73 0.66
C LYS A 116 -6.46 -9.12 0.98
N ALA A 117 -5.58 -10.06 1.33
CA ALA A 117 -5.92 -11.45 1.58
C ALA A 117 -6.50 -11.64 2.98
N SER A 118 -7.73 -11.18 3.17
CA SER A 118 -8.59 -11.56 4.30
C SER A 118 -10.03 -11.81 3.84
N HIS A 119 -10.24 -12.11 2.56
CA HIS A 119 -11.46 -12.77 2.11
C HIS A 119 -11.12 -14.25 1.95
N GLU A 120 -11.60 -15.07 2.88
CA GLU A 120 -11.66 -16.52 2.68
C GLU A 120 -12.26 -16.78 1.30
N ASP A 121 -11.57 -17.59 0.49
CA ASP A 121 -11.98 -18.04 -0.83
C ASP A 121 -13.23 -18.92 -0.72
N SER A 122 -14.37 -18.28 -0.46
CA SER A 122 -15.71 -18.90 -0.41
C SER A 122 -16.31 -19.04 -1.81
N TRP A 123 -15.60 -18.62 -2.86
CA TRP A 123 -16.01 -18.73 -4.26
C TRP A 123 -16.34 -20.15 -4.72
N PRO A 124 -15.64 -21.22 -4.28
CA PRO A 124 -16.04 -22.58 -4.60
C PRO A 124 -17.47 -22.89 -4.15
N LEU A 125 -17.96 -22.27 -3.07
CA LEU A 125 -19.35 -22.45 -2.60
C LEU A 125 -20.35 -21.84 -3.60
N LEU A 126 -20.08 -20.63 -4.10
CA LEU A 126 -20.94 -19.96 -5.11
C LEU A 126 -21.17 -20.84 -6.34
N TRP A 127 -20.11 -21.52 -6.80
CA TRP A 127 -20.18 -22.39 -7.97
C TRP A 127 -20.93 -23.70 -7.71
N ARG A 128 -20.97 -24.18 -6.46
CA ARG A 128 -21.69 -25.40 -6.05
C ARG A 128 -23.19 -25.21 -5.88
N VAL A 129 -23.69 -23.99 -5.67
CA VAL A 129 -25.13 -23.73 -5.54
C VAL A 129 -25.85 -24.03 -6.86
N LYS A 130 -27.06 -24.60 -6.80
CA LYS A 130 -27.89 -24.88 -7.99
C LYS A 130 -28.63 -23.61 -8.48
N PHE A 131 -27.87 -22.60 -8.91
CA PHE A 131 -28.42 -21.40 -9.55
C PHE A 131 -28.10 -21.36 -11.05
N PRO A 132 -28.93 -20.66 -11.86
CA PRO A 132 -28.58 -20.29 -13.22
C PRO A 132 -27.20 -19.62 -13.28
N HIS A 133 -26.41 -20.00 -14.28
CA HIS A 133 -25.04 -19.51 -14.45
C HIS A 133 -24.95 -17.98 -14.50
N LYS A 134 -25.95 -17.34 -15.11
CA LYS A 134 -26.06 -15.87 -15.19
C LYS A 134 -26.09 -15.21 -13.80
N LEU A 135 -26.83 -15.77 -12.84
CA LEU A 135 -26.91 -15.23 -11.48
C LEU A 135 -25.60 -15.42 -10.72
N LYS A 136 -24.95 -16.58 -10.88
CA LYS A 136 -23.62 -16.82 -10.31
C LYS A 136 -22.59 -15.81 -10.80
N LEU A 137 -22.61 -15.50 -12.09
CA LEU A 137 -21.70 -14.51 -12.68
C LEU A 137 -21.97 -13.11 -12.13
N ILE A 138 -23.24 -12.69 -12.03
CA ILE A 138 -23.62 -11.39 -11.47
C ILE A 138 -23.16 -11.29 -10.01
N LEU A 139 -23.45 -12.30 -9.18
CA LEU A 139 -22.99 -12.35 -7.78
C LEU A 139 -21.48 -12.29 -7.66
N TRP A 140 -20.76 -13.03 -8.51
CA TRP A 140 -19.29 -13.00 -8.54
C TRP A 140 -18.77 -11.59 -8.90
N LEU A 141 -19.34 -10.95 -9.91
CA LEU A 141 -18.95 -9.58 -10.30
C LEU A 141 -19.25 -8.58 -9.19
N THR A 142 -20.42 -8.65 -8.57
CA THR A 142 -20.83 -7.74 -7.49
C THR A 142 -19.93 -7.86 -6.27
N THR A 143 -19.67 -9.09 -5.81
CA THR A 143 -18.80 -9.33 -4.63
C THR A 143 -17.37 -8.88 -4.84
N HIS A 144 -16.88 -8.87 -6.08
CA HIS A 144 -15.54 -8.39 -6.42
C HIS A 144 -15.50 -6.90 -6.79
N ASN A 145 -16.60 -6.15 -6.63
CA ASN A 145 -16.75 -4.77 -7.09
C ASN A 145 -16.35 -4.58 -8.56
N ARG A 146 -16.76 -5.54 -9.40
CA ARG A 146 -16.47 -5.61 -10.84
C ARG A 146 -17.70 -5.39 -11.70
N LEU A 147 -18.88 -5.28 -11.10
CA LEU A 147 -20.05 -4.78 -11.79
C LEU A 147 -19.79 -3.33 -12.20
N LEU A 148 -20.36 -2.91 -13.33
CA LEU A 148 -20.23 -1.54 -13.84
C LEU A 148 -21.58 -0.79 -13.79
N PRO A 149 -22.11 -0.45 -12.59
CA PRO A 149 -23.19 0.53 -12.47
C PRO A 149 -22.84 1.87 -13.11
N ASN A 150 -23.82 2.70 -13.45
CA ASN A 150 -23.53 4.01 -14.04
C ASN A 150 -22.68 4.92 -13.15
N GLU A 151 -22.73 4.78 -11.81
CA GLU A 151 -21.77 5.44 -10.91
C GLU A 151 -20.31 5.12 -11.29
N VAL A 152 -19.99 3.82 -11.44
CA VAL A 152 -18.64 3.37 -11.78
C VAL A 152 -18.28 3.75 -13.21
N ARG A 153 -19.24 3.65 -14.15
CA ARG A 153 -19.02 4.05 -15.54
C ARG A 153 -18.71 5.53 -15.64
N LEU A 154 -19.40 6.39 -14.87
CA LEU A 154 -19.13 7.82 -14.82
C LEU A 154 -17.74 8.09 -14.26
N HIS A 155 -17.38 7.42 -13.16
CA HIS A 155 -16.03 7.52 -12.59
C HIS A 155 -14.94 7.11 -13.59
N CYS A 156 -15.21 6.10 -14.42
CA CYS A 156 -14.31 5.63 -15.47
C CYS A 156 -14.40 6.43 -16.78
N GLN A 157 -15.19 7.50 -16.85
CA GLN A 157 -15.39 8.31 -18.07
C GLN A 157 -15.93 7.48 -19.26
N LEU A 158 -16.74 6.45 -18.98
CA LEU A 158 -17.41 5.61 -19.97
C LEU A 158 -18.86 6.05 -20.23
N THR A 159 -19.34 7.03 -19.48
CA THR A 159 -20.64 7.70 -19.60
C THR A 159 -20.52 9.07 -18.95
N ASP A 160 -21.35 10.02 -19.39
CA ASP A 160 -21.47 11.36 -18.77
C ASP A 160 -22.64 11.43 -17.77
N ASP A 161 -23.36 10.32 -17.62
CA ASP A 161 -24.61 10.24 -16.86
C ASP A 161 -24.59 9.03 -15.91
N ALA A 162 -24.81 9.29 -14.62
CA ALA A 162 -24.91 8.29 -13.56
C ALA A 162 -26.34 7.85 -13.23
N HIS A 163 -27.36 8.42 -13.89
CA HIS A 163 -28.75 8.10 -13.59
C HIS A 163 -29.09 6.64 -13.93
N CYS A 164 -30.04 6.07 -13.18
CA CYS A 164 -30.62 4.78 -13.51
C CYS A 164 -31.51 4.91 -14.74
N ARG A 165 -31.23 4.14 -15.80
CA ARG A 165 -32.02 4.18 -17.04
C ARG A 165 -33.44 3.59 -16.89
N ARG A 166 -33.73 2.95 -15.76
CA ARG A 166 -35.02 2.27 -15.50
C ARG A 166 -36.00 3.13 -14.72
N CYS A 167 -35.59 3.60 -13.54
CA CYS A 167 -36.43 4.43 -12.67
C CYS A 167 -36.03 5.91 -12.64
N LEU A 168 -35.02 6.32 -13.43
CA LEU A 168 -34.53 7.70 -13.52
C LEU A 168 -33.95 8.26 -12.21
N ALA A 169 -33.67 7.41 -11.22
CA ALA A 169 -32.96 7.82 -10.02
C ALA A 169 -31.59 8.45 -10.35
N PRO A 170 -31.13 9.46 -9.60
CA PRO A 170 -29.94 10.25 -9.94
C PRO A 170 -28.61 9.50 -9.86
N LEU A 171 -28.58 8.36 -9.16
CA LEU A 171 -27.38 7.55 -8.98
C LEU A 171 -27.74 6.08 -9.09
N GLU A 172 -27.15 5.39 -10.06
CA GLU A 172 -27.19 3.94 -10.19
C GLU A 172 -25.89 3.34 -9.65
N ASP A 173 -25.93 2.84 -8.41
CA ASP A 173 -24.89 2.03 -7.79
C ASP A 173 -25.31 0.55 -7.72
N CYS A 174 -24.45 -0.32 -7.17
CA CYS A 174 -24.78 -1.74 -7.02
C CYS A 174 -26.02 -1.97 -6.14
N ILE A 175 -26.18 -1.20 -5.05
CA ILE A 175 -27.30 -1.38 -4.11
C ILE A 175 -28.59 -1.00 -4.81
N HIS A 176 -28.58 0.10 -5.57
CA HIS A 176 -29.69 0.54 -6.38
C HIS A 176 -30.12 -0.53 -7.39
N ILE A 177 -29.18 -1.11 -8.13
CA ILE A 177 -29.47 -2.16 -9.12
C ILE A 177 -30.18 -3.37 -8.50
N PHE A 178 -29.84 -3.75 -7.27
CA PHE A 178 -30.35 -4.96 -6.64
C PHE A 178 -31.52 -4.74 -5.66
N MET A 179 -31.62 -3.57 -5.02
CA MET A 179 -32.48 -3.36 -3.85
C MET A 179 -33.35 -2.10 -3.95
N ASP A 180 -32.81 -0.97 -4.43
CA ASP A 180 -33.51 0.32 -4.36
C ASP A 180 -34.21 0.75 -5.64
N CYS A 181 -33.86 0.16 -6.79
CA CYS A 181 -34.56 0.43 -8.03
C CYS A 181 -36.01 -0.06 -7.91
N ASP A 182 -36.97 0.81 -8.22
CA ASP A 182 -38.40 0.47 -8.19
C ASP A 182 -38.69 -0.79 -9.04
N HIS A 183 -38.01 -0.89 -10.19
CA HIS A 183 -38.14 -2.04 -11.09
C HIS A 183 -37.48 -3.32 -10.56
N ALA A 184 -36.49 -3.21 -9.65
CA ALA A 184 -35.92 -4.36 -8.97
C ALA A 184 -36.83 -4.86 -7.85
N ARG A 185 -37.63 -3.98 -7.25
CA ARG A 185 -38.59 -4.31 -6.17
C ARG A 185 -39.88 -4.97 -6.68
N GLU A 186 -40.16 -4.88 -7.98
CA GLU A 186 -41.32 -5.49 -8.62
C GLU A 186 -41.18 -6.99 -8.94
N VAL A 187 -40.00 -7.58 -8.72
CA VAL A 187 -39.64 -8.99 -9.04
C VAL A 187 -39.49 -9.82 -7.77
#